data_AF-L8LMP8-F1
#
_entry.id   AF-L8LMP8-F1
#
_cell.length_a   1.000
_cell.length_b   1.000
_cell.length_c   1.000
_cell.angle_alpha   90.00
_cell.angle_beta   90.00
_cell.angle_gamma   90.00
#
_symmetry.space_group_name_H-M   'P 1'
#
loop_
_entity.id
_entity.type
_entity.pdbx_description
1 polymer ?
#
loop_
_entity_poly.entity_id
_entity_poly.type
_entity_poly.pdbx_seq_one_letter_code
_entity_poly.pdbx_strand_id
1 'polypeptide(L)' 'MLPAKGGIRRKYGGITTTFGLRKGDLVHSPKGIGFVSGQTKKQVSVSDANWRRLGQISSRLCTLIRRSTGLIVSY' A
#
# COMPACT_ATOMS: atom_id res chain seq x y z
N MET A 1 -10.83 13.80 0.47
CA MET A 1 -11.47 13.28 -0.76
C MET A 1 -11.42 11.76 -0.66
N LEU A 2 -12.55 11.12 -0.36
CA LEU A 2 -12.62 9.67 -0.23
C LEU A 2 -12.58 9.08 -1.65
N PRO A 3 -11.59 8.26 -2.04
CA PRO A 3 -11.66 7.62 -3.33
C PRO A 3 -12.80 6.61 -3.31
N ALA A 4 -13.78 6.81 -4.18
CA ALA A 4 -14.84 5.84 -4.42
C ALA A 4 -14.23 4.48 -4.79
N LYS A 5 -14.91 3.39 -4.46
CA LYS A 5 -14.54 2.04 -4.92
C LYS A 5 -14.39 2.05 -6.45
N GLY A 6 -13.20 1.74 -6.97
CA GLY A 6 -12.90 1.84 -8.40
C GLY A 6 -12.29 3.18 -8.84
N GLY A 7 -12.03 4.10 -7.91
CA GLY A 7 -11.32 5.35 -8.19
C GLY A 7 -9.90 5.09 -8.72
N ILE A 8 -9.49 5.90 -9.68
CA ILE A 8 -8.13 5.83 -10.24
C ILE A 8 -7.15 6.23 -9.14
N ARG A 9 -6.23 5.31 -8.85
CA ARG A 9 -5.19 5.56 -7.88
C ARG A 9 -4.27 6.64 -8.43
N ARG A 10 -3.92 7.66 -7.64
CA ARG A 10 -2.80 8.56 -7.99
C ARG A 10 -1.61 7.68 -8.38
N LYS A 11 -0.92 8.02 -9.48
CA LYS A 11 0.15 7.22 -10.10
C LYS A 11 1.33 7.04 -9.12
N TYR A 12 1.15 6.14 -8.16
CA TYR A 12 2.13 5.68 -7.17
C TYR A 12 2.44 4.25 -7.56
N GLY A 13 3.37 4.07 -8.49
CA GLY A 13 3.67 2.75 -9.05
C GLY A 13 4.91 2.77 -9.92
N GLY A 14 5.41 1.58 -10.22
CA GLY A 14 6.57 1.33 -11.08
C GLY A 14 7.82 0.87 -10.32
N ILE A 15 7.91 1.13 -9.01
CA ILE A 15 9.07 0.76 -8.21
C ILE A 15 8.69 -0.39 -7.26
N THR A 16 9.33 -1.54 -7.51
CA THR A 16 9.35 -2.66 -6.57
C THR A 16 10.23 -2.27 -5.38
N THR A 17 9.68 -2.38 -4.19
CA THR A 17 10.44 -2.21 -2.95
C THR A 17 11.54 -3.26 -2.86
N THR A 18 12.61 -2.98 -2.12
CA THR A 18 13.71 -3.93 -1.85
C THR A 18 13.23 -5.21 -1.14
N PHE A 19 11.97 -5.25 -0.71
CA PHE A 19 11.33 -6.35 -0.01
C PHE A 19 10.31 -7.10 -0.87
N GLY A 20 10.24 -6.83 -2.18
CA GLY A 20 9.35 -7.55 -3.11
C GLY A 20 7.89 -7.07 -3.13
N LEU A 21 7.54 -6.06 -2.33
CA LEU A 21 6.24 -5.37 -2.39
C LEU A 21 6.31 -4.22 -3.40
N ARG A 22 5.25 -3.91 -4.13
CA ARG A 22 5.24 -2.77 -5.06
C ARG A 22 4.52 -1.60 -4.43
N LYS A 23 4.96 -0.36 -4.71
CA LYS A 23 4.08 0.80 -4.50
C LYS A 23 2.79 0.53 -5.26
N GLY A 24 1.66 0.52 -4.55
CA GLY A 24 0.43 0.04 -5.14
C GLY A 24 -0.14 -1.24 -4.53
N ASP A 25 0.67 -2.07 -3.90
CA ASP A 25 0.20 -3.35 -3.38
C ASP A 25 -0.71 -3.16 -2.18
N LEU A 26 -1.80 -3.93 -2.12
CA LEU A 26 -2.65 -4.05 -0.96
C LEU A 26 -2.04 -5.09 -0.02
N VAL A 27 -1.76 -4.68 1.21
CA VAL A 27 -1.09 -5.49 2.22
C VAL A 27 -1.89 -5.52 3.51
N HIS A 28 -1.91 -6.69 4.14
CA HIS A 28 -2.31 -6.83 5.52
C HIS A 28 -1.12 -6.49 6.42
N SER A 29 -1.35 -5.67 7.44
CA SER A 29 -0.33 -5.28 8.40
C SER A 29 -0.90 -5.25 9.82
N PRO A 30 -0.05 -5.23 10.87
CA PRO A 30 -0.53 -5.12 12.25
C PRO A 30 -1.33 -3.84 12.54
N LYS A 31 -1.18 -2.80 11.70
CA LYS A 31 -1.92 -1.54 11.81
C LYS A 31 -3.20 -1.50 10.97
N GLY A 32 -3.58 -2.64 10.37
CA GLY A 32 -4.71 -2.78 9.50
C GLY A 32 -4.33 -3.03 8.04
N ILE A 33 -5.35 -3.23 7.21
CA ILE A 33 -5.18 -3.42 5.78
C ILE A 33 -5.01 -2.06 5.12
N GLY A 34 -4.01 -1.94 4.26
CA GLY A 34 -3.78 -0.72 3.50
C GLY A 34 -2.88 -0.94 2.30
N PHE A 35 -2.56 0.14 1.65
CA PHE A 35 -1.75 0.15 0.45
C PHE A 35 -0.33 0.60 0.72
N VAL A 36 0.62 -0.03 0.03
CA VAL A 36 2.01 0.38 0.03
C VAL A 36 2.15 1.73 -0.68
N SER A 37 2.52 2.76 0.09
CA SER A 37 2.78 4.12 -0.42
C SER A 37 4.27 4.38 -0.64
N GLY A 38 5.15 3.66 0.06
CA GLY A 38 6.59 3.78 -0.10
C GLY A 38 7.38 2.80 0.77
N GLN A 39 8.69 3.01 0.81
CA GLN A 39 9.61 2.24 1.64
C GLN A 39 10.65 3.14 2.28
N THR A 40 11.23 2.67 3.38
CA THR A 40 12.49 3.12 3.95
C THR A 40 13.51 1.98 3.84
N LYS A 41 14.72 2.15 4.37
CA LYS A 41 15.78 1.13 4.33
C LYS A 41 15.38 -0.21 4.96
N LYS A 42 14.45 -0.22 5.92
CA LYS A 42 14.06 -1.43 6.68
C LYS A 42 12.54 -1.66 6.76
N GLN A 43 11.73 -0.68 6.38
CA GLN A 43 10.28 -0.71 6.60
C GLN A 43 9.52 -0.26 5.36
N VAL A 44 8.25 -0.65 5.29
CA VAL A 44 7.30 -0.32 4.24
C VAL A 44 6.28 0.65 4.82
N SER A 45 6.01 1.72 4.09
CA SER A 45 4.98 2.69 4.46
C SER A 45 3.64 2.20 3.93
N VAL A 46 2.69 2.05 4.84
CA VAL A 46 1.33 1.63 4.54
C VAL A 46 0.39 2.81 4.78
N SER A 47 -0.49 3.07 3.82
CA SER A 47 -1.51 4.11 3.85
C SER A 47 -2.89 3.51 3.59
N ASP A 48 -3.94 4.12 4.11
CA ASP A 48 -5.32 3.72 3.81
C ASP A 48 -5.72 4.09 2.37
N ALA A 49 -6.97 3.80 2.00
CA ALA A 49 -7.53 4.18 0.71
C ALA A 49 -7.49 5.71 0.47
N ASN A 50 -7.59 6.52 1.53
CA ASN A 50 -7.52 7.98 1.49
C ASN A 50 -6.08 8.52 1.42
N TRP A 51 -5.08 7.65 1.28
CA TRP A 51 -3.66 7.98 1.35
C TRP A 51 -3.17 8.53 2.69
N ARG A 52 -4.00 8.45 3.74
CA ARG A 52 -3.59 8.72 5.11
C ARG A 52 -2.67 7.60 5.57
N ARG A 53 -1.50 7.96 6.08
CA ARG A 53 -0.49 6.99 6.51
C ARG A 53 -0.99 6.24 7.76
N LEU A 54 -1.09 4.93 7.67
CA LEU A 54 -1.33 4.04 8.82
C LEU A 54 -0.05 3.88 9.64
N GLY A 55 1.10 3.78 8.95
CA GLY A 55 2.40 3.77 9.60
C GLY A 55 3.53 3.25 8.73
N GLN A 56 4.72 3.14 9.34
CA GLN A 56 5.84 2.40 8.79
C GLN A 56 5.91 1.05 9.51
N ILE A 57 6.01 -0.02 8.72
CA ILE A 57 5.83 -1.39 9.19
C ILE A 57 6.96 -2.22 8.62
N SER A 58 7.54 -3.11 9.42
CA SER A 58 8.56 -4.04 8.91
C SER A 58 7.97 -4.87 7.76
N SER A 59 8.72 -5.01 6.66
CA SER A 59 8.27 -5.78 5.50
C SER A 59 7.90 -7.23 5.84
N ARG A 60 8.58 -7.81 6.83
CA ARG A 60 8.29 -9.17 7.33
C ARG A 60 6.92 -9.31 7.98
N LEU A 61 6.35 -8.21 8.49
CA LEU A 61 5.02 -8.18 9.11
C LEU A 61 3.92 -7.78 8.11
N CYS A 62 4.29 -7.46 6.87
CA CYS A 62 3.36 -7.10 5.82
C CYS A 62 3.10 -8.33 4.94
N THR A 63 1.86 -8.79 4.90
CA THR A 63 1.44 -9.88 4.00
C THR A 63 0.76 -9.29 2.78
N LEU A 64 1.19 -9.70 1.59
CA LEU A 64 0.55 -9.28 0.35
C LEU A 64 -0.84 -9.89 0.23
N ILE A 65 -1.88 -9.07 0.08
CA ILE A 65 -3.24 -9.52 -0.24
C ILE A 65 -3.45 -9.50 -1.75
N ARG A 66 -3.11 -8.37 -2.39
CA ARG A 66 -3.38 -8.16 -3.81
C ARG A 66 -2.34 -7.23 -4.43
N ARG A 67 -1.92 -7.56 -5.66
CA ARG A 67 -0.99 -6.74 -6.45
C ARG A 67 -1.66 -5.46 -6.95
N SER A 68 -0.87 -4.40 -7.11
CA SER A 68 -1.30 -3.14 -7.70
C SER A 68 -1.91 -3.35 -9.08
N THR A 69 -3.18 -2.97 -9.24
CA THR A 69 -3.89 -2.94 -10.55
C THR A 69 -4.16 -1.50 -11.03
N GLY A 70 -3.55 -0.49 -10.40
CA GLY A 70 -3.82 0.93 -10.70
C GLY A 70 -5.18 1.46 -10.19
N LEU A 71 -6.01 0.59 -9.61
CA LEU A 71 -7.33 0.93 -9.07
C LEU A 71 -7.31 0.90 -7.54
N ILE A 72 -8.06 1.80 -6.91
CA ILE A 72 -8.30 1.77 -5.47
C ILE A 72 -9.43 0.77 -5.19
N VAL A 73 -9.09 -0.26 -4.41
CA VAL A 73 -10.07 -1.21 -3.86
C VAL A 73 -10.34 -0.81 -2.41
N SER A 74 -11.37 -0.01 -2.18
CA SER A 74 -11.94 0.14 -0.84
C SER A 74 -12.97 -0.98 -0.65
N TYR A 75 -12.78 -1.77 0.40
CA TYR A 75 -13.82 -2.64 0.95
C TYR A 75 -14.72 -1.83 1.87
#